data_AF-A0A4Q8QQK8-F1
#
_entry.id   AF-A0A4Q8QQK8-F1
#
_cell.length_a   1.000
_cell.length_b   1.000
_cell.length_c   1.000
_cell.angle_alpha   90.00
_cell.angle_beta   90.00
_cell.angle_gamma   90.00
#
_symmetry.space_group_name_H-M   'P 1'
#
loop_
_entity.id
_entity.type
_entity.pdbx_description
1 polymer ?
#
loop_
_entity_poly.entity_id
_entity_poly.type
_entity_poly.pdbx_seq_one_letter_code
_entity_poly.pdbx_strand_id
1 'polypeptide(L)'
;ALSGHASHQIGLDADVWLTPMPDRRLSREDREDMSAVMMVRPDRLDIDPKVFTPGHVLVLRDAAQEPGVQRIFVNAAIKKALCREAKGDRSWLAKIRPWWGHDYHFHIRMRCPAGATECEGQPSQSEDEGCNPSDFAFWFSDAVLHPKPPLIPPKPKPPMTLAQMPAACKAVLNAPDAKP
;
A
#
# COMPACT_ATOMS: atom_id res chain seq x y z
N ALA A 1 -8.32 -3.74 -10.63
CA ALA A 1 -9.69 -4.08 -10.23
C ALA A 1 -10.36 -2.80 -9.75
N LEU A 2 -11.65 -2.61 -10.00
CA LEU A 2 -12.50 -1.66 -9.26
C LEU A 2 -12.69 -2.09 -7.79
N SER A 3 -11.81 -2.96 -7.28
CA SER A 3 -11.93 -3.71 -6.03
C SER A 3 -10.74 -3.38 -5.14
N GLY A 4 -11.01 -3.09 -3.86
CA GLY A 4 -10.04 -2.68 -2.86
C GLY A 4 -8.95 -3.70 -2.55
N HIS A 5 -8.10 -3.36 -1.59
CA HIS A 5 -7.03 -4.24 -1.13
C HIS A 5 -7.58 -5.49 -0.44
N ALA A 6 -6.87 -6.61 -0.59
CA ALA A 6 -7.24 -7.87 0.07
C ALA A 6 -7.12 -7.81 1.60
N SER A 7 -6.37 -6.84 2.12
CA SER A 7 -6.20 -6.54 3.53
C SER A 7 -7.30 -5.62 4.08
N HIS A 8 -7.00 -4.68 5.00
CA HIS A 8 -7.99 -3.76 5.61
C HIS A 8 -9.07 -4.42 6.46
N GLN A 9 -8.82 -5.64 6.95
CA GLN A 9 -9.84 -6.41 7.68
C GLN A 9 -9.81 -6.18 9.21
N ILE A 10 -8.69 -5.70 9.76
CA ILE A 10 -8.43 -5.66 11.20
C ILE A 10 -8.15 -4.25 11.74
N GLY A 11 -8.41 -3.21 10.93
CA GLY A 11 -8.22 -1.80 11.34
C GLY A 11 -6.76 -1.37 11.50
N LEU A 12 -5.80 -2.11 10.94
CA LEU A 12 -4.35 -1.82 10.99
C LEU A 12 -3.75 -1.47 9.62
N ASP A 13 -4.61 -1.18 8.65
CA ASP A 13 -4.22 -0.80 7.31
C ASP A 13 -4.91 0.52 6.93
N ALA A 14 -4.21 1.37 6.18
CA ALA A 14 -4.75 2.62 5.68
C ALA A 14 -4.16 2.93 4.31
N ASP A 15 -5.00 3.39 3.39
CA ASP A 15 -4.55 3.89 2.08
C ASP A 15 -4.58 5.41 2.11
N VAL A 16 -3.46 6.01 1.70
CA VAL A 16 -3.31 7.45 1.66
C VAL A 16 -2.97 7.85 0.23
N TRP A 17 -3.82 8.68 -0.37
CA TRP A 17 -3.53 9.23 -1.69
C TRP A 17 -2.27 10.07 -1.64
N LEU A 18 -1.46 9.95 -2.69
CA LEU A 18 -0.32 10.84 -2.93
C LEU A 18 -0.78 12.17 -3.52
N THR A 19 -2.07 12.35 -3.80
CA THR A 19 -2.60 13.62 -4.29
C THR A 19 -2.59 14.64 -3.16
N PRO A 20 -1.85 15.76 -3.30
CA PRO A 20 -1.86 16.80 -2.28
C PRO A 20 -3.25 17.39 -2.10
N MET A 21 -3.58 17.74 -0.86
CA MET A 21 -4.78 18.53 -0.60
C MET A 21 -4.63 19.89 -1.30
N PRO A 22 -5.67 20.41 -1.98
CA PRO A 22 -5.63 21.78 -2.50
C PRO A 22 -5.52 22.79 -1.35
N ASP A 23 -5.30 24.07 -1.68
CA ASP A 23 -5.25 25.17 -0.71
C ASP A 23 -6.64 25.57 -0.18
N ARG A 24 -7.47 24.56 0.09
CA ARG A 24 -8.77 24.64 0.73
C ARG A 24 -9.11 23.28 1.32
N ARG A 25 -10.01 23.28 2.30
CA ARG A 25 -10.59 22.03 2.78
C ARG A 25 -11.48 21.43 1.68
N LEU A 26 -11.34 20.12 1.46
CA LEU A 26 -12.28 19.38 0.62
C LEU A 26 -13.65 19.33 1.31
N SER A 27 -14.70 19.65 0.55
CA SER A 27 -16.09 19.46 0.95
C SER A 27 -16.40 17.96 1.07
N ARG A 28 -17.64 17.62 1.47
CA ARG A 28 -18.06 16.22 1.49
C ARG A 28 -18.09 15.64 0.07
N GLU A 29 -18.72 16.35 -0.86
CA GLU A 29 -18.86 15.93 -2.25
C GLU A 29 -17.50 15.81 -2.95
N ASP A 30 -16.59 16.77 -2.73
CA ASP A 30 -15.22 16.66 -3.27
C ASP A 30 -14.55 15.34 -2.86
N ARG A 31 -14.78 14.84 -1.64
CA ARG A 31 -14.15 13.59 -1.16
C ARG A 31 -14.73 12.33 -1.80
N GLU A 32 -15.98 12.40 -2.24
CA GLU A 32 -16.65 11.28 -2.92
C GLU A 32 -16.25 11.23 -4.40
N ASP A 33 -16.11 12.39 -5.04
CA ASP A 33 -15.98 12.49 -6.51
C ASP A 33 -14.55 12.77 -7.01
N MET A 34 -13.65 13.25 -6.14
CA MET A 34 -12.27 13.53 -6.52
C MET A 34 -11.56 12.26 -6.98
N SER A 35 -10.77 12.37 -8.04
CA SER A 35 -9.89 11.30 -8.50
C SER A 35 -8.46 11.51 -8.03
N ALA A 36 -7.78 10.41 -7.70
CA ALA A 36 -6.37 10.45 -7.37
C ALA A 36 -5.51 10.75 -8.62
N VAL A 37 -4.43 11.50 -8.40
CA VAL A 37 -3.44 11.86 -9.42
C VAL A 37 -2.47 10.70 -9.66
N MET A 38 -2.30 10.35 -10.93
CA MET A 38 -1.41 9.30 -11.39
C MET A 38 0.07 9.70 -11.18
N MET A 39 0.79 9.09 -10.22
CA MET A 39 2.21 9.37 -9.96
C MET A 39 3.19 8.62 -10.88
N VAL A 40 2.75 7.57 -11.55
CA VAL A 40 3.60 6.69 -12.38
C VAL A 40 3.43 7.01 -13.86
N ARG A 41 4.51 7.05 -14.63
CA ARG A 41 4.46 7.30 -16.09
C ARG A 41 3.67 6.23 -16.84
N PRO A 42 3.19 6.52 -18.06
CA PRO A 42 2.54 5.53 -18.93
C PRO A 42 3.40 4.29 -19.22
N ASP A 43 4.73 4.46 -19.33
CA ASP A 43 5.67 3.34 -19.53
C ASP A 43 5.95 2.52 -18.26
N ARG A 44 5.48 2.99 -17.10
CA ARG A 44 5.60 2.34 -15.77
C ARG A 44 7.03 2.16 -15.28
N LEU A 45 8.03 2.75 -15.94
CA LEU A 45 9.46 2.59 -15.63
C LEU A 45 9.99 3.59 -14.61
N ASP A 46 9.28 4.69 -14.38
CA ASP A 46 9.58 5.71 -13.38
C ASP A 46 8.33 6.52 -13.01
N ILE A 47 8.48 7.44 -12.05
CA ILE A 47 7.43 8.42 -11.71
C ILE A 47 7.26 9.47 -12.79
N ASP A 48 6.09 10.09 -12.88
CA ASP A 48 5.88 11.28 -13.69
C ASP A 48 6.45 12.51 -12.96
N PRO A 49 7.55 13.11 -13.45
CA PRO A 49 8.20 14.22 -12.77
C PRO A 49 7.36 15.51 -12.77
N LYS A 50 6.28 15.58 -13.57
CA LYS A 50 5.37 16.74 -13.57
C LYS A 50 4.50 16.80 -12.32
N VAL A 51 4.26 15.68 -11.66
CA VAL A 51 3.35 15.58 -10.51
C VAL A 51 4.05 15.06 -9.24
N PHE A 52 5.07 14.23 -9.38
CA PHE A 52 5.85 13.74 -8.24
C PHE A 52 6.86 14.79 -7.78
N THR A 53 6.61 15.40 -6.63
CA THR A 53 7.43 16.45 -6.03
C THR A 53 8.24 15.95 -4.82
N PRO A 54 9.27 16.70 -4.36
CA PRO A 54 10.00 16.38 -3.13
C PRO A 54 9.11 16.22 -1.88
N GLY A 55 7.95 16.89 -1.84
CA GLY A 55 6.99 16.73 -0.73
C GLY A 55 6.48 15.31 -0.56
N HIS A 56 6.35 14.54 -1.65
CA HIS A 56 5.93 13.14 -1.58
C HIS A 56 6.99 12.26 -0.91
N VAL A 57 8.28 12.55 -1.16
CA VAL A 57 9.40 11.87 -0.48
C VAL A 57 9.32 12.11 1.03
N LEU A 58 9.03 13.35 1.45
CA LEU A 58 8.91 13.71 2.86
C LEU A 58 7.72 12.99 3.52
N VAL A 59 6.54 13.01 2.91
CA VAL A 59 5.35 12.32 3.45
C VAL A 59 5.59 10.82 3.60
N LEU A 60 6.19 10.18 2.59
CA LEU A 60 6.50 8.74 2.65
C LEU A 60 7.57 8.41 3.68
N ARG A 61 8.59 9.28 3.81
CA ARG A 61 9.61 9.16 4.86
C ARG A 61 8.99 9.27 6.24
N ASP A 62 8.22 10.32 6.49
CA ASP A 62 7.65 10.61 7.81
C ASP A 62 6.68 9.47 8.21
N ALA A 63 5.86 8.99 7.28
CA ALA A 63 5.01 7.81 7.50
C ALA A 63 5.84 6.55 7.78
N ALA A 64 6.97 6.34 7.09
CA ALA A 64 7.83 5.19 7.36
C ALA A 64 8.58 5.32 8.70
N GLN A 65 8.88 6.53 9.15
CA GLN A 65 9.57 6.76 10.42
C GLN A 65 8.66 6.55 11.64
N GLU A 66 7.34 6.61 11.46
CA GLU A 66 6.37 6.33 12.52
C GLU A 66 6.62 4.94 13.16
N PRO A 67 6.86 4.87 14.49
CA PRO A 67 7.12 3.61 15.19
C PRO A 67 6.00 2.58 15.07
N GLY A 68 4.75 3.02 14.95
CA GLY A 68 3.61 2.13 14.72
C GLY A 68 3.63 1.43 13.35
N VAL A 69 4.28 2.01 12.34
CA VAL A 69 4.28 1.50 10.96
C VAL A 69 5.24 0.33 10.79
N GLN A 70 4.71 -0.79 10.31
CA GLN A 70 5.46 -1.99 9.98
C GLN A 70 5.92 -2.01 8.51
N ARG A 71 5.03 -1.67 7.57
CA ARG A 71 5.31 -1.63 6.13
C ARG A 71 4.54 -0.51 5.45
N ILE A 72 5.07 -0.04 4.33
CA ILE A 72 4.35 0.79 3.38
C ILE A 72 4.47 0.16 2.00
N PHE A 73 3.35 -0.10 1.32
CA PHE A 73 3.37 -0.54 -0.08
C PHE A 73 3.17 0.63 -1.03
N VAL A 74 3.98 0.65 -2.09
CA VAL A 74 3.97 1.64 -3.17
C VAL A 74 4.22 0.95 -4.51
N ASN A 75 3.93 1.60 -5.63
CA ASN A 75 4.40 1.11 -6.92
C ASN A 75 5.94 1.04 -6.96
N ALA A 76 6.50 0.07 -7.69
CA ALA A 76 7.94 -0.10 -7.87
C ALA A 76 8.65 1.15 -8.42
N ALA A 77 8.01 1.89 -9.34
CA ALA A 77 8.51 3.16 -9.87
C ALA A 77 8.63 4.24 -8.79
N ILE A 78 7.66 4.31 -7.87
CA ILE A 78 7.71 5.21 -6.72
C ILE A 78 8.86 4.80 -5.79
N LYS A 79 9.00 3.51 -5.46
CA LYS A 79 10.12 3.02 -4.65
C LYS A 79 11.47 3.36 -5.28
N LYS A 80 11.62 3.17 -6.60
CA LYS A 80 12.82 3.52 -7.36
C LYS A 80 13.12 5.03 -7.27
N ALA A 81 12.11 5.88 -7.40
CA ALA A 81 12.26 7.32 -7.21
C ALA A 81 12.69 7.67 -5.78
N LEU A 82 12.08 7.08 -4.75
CA LEU A 82 12.50 7.30 -3.36
C LEU A 82 13.96 6.90 -3.14
N CYS A 83 14.41 5.75 -3.65
CA CYS A 83 15.80 5.31 -3.56
C CYS A 83 16.79 6.29 -4.20
N ARG A 84 16.37 6.95 -5.28
CA ARG A 84 17.16 7.98 -5.99
C ARG A 84 17.19 9.30 -5.24
N GLU A 85 16.06 9.75 -4.70
CA GLU A 85 15.92 11.07 -4.08
C GLU A 85 16.29 11.10 -2.59
N ALA A 86 16.29 9.97 -1.89
CA ALA A 86 16.55 9.89 -0.46
C ALA A 86 18.01 10.28 -0.13
N LYS A 87 18.16 11.23 0.80
CA LYS A 87 19.44 11.77 1.27
C LYS A 87 19.54 11.62 2.79
N GLY A 88 20.76 11.53 3.32
CA GLY A 88 21.00 11.38 4.75
C GLY A 88 20.64 9.98 5.24
N ASP A 89 19.92 9.90 6.37
CA ASP A 89 19.40 8.63 6.88
C ASP A 89 18.33 8.05 5.95
N ARG A 90 18.58 6.83 5.48
CA ARG A 90 17.79 6.09 4.51
C ARG A 90 17.20 4.79 5.09
N SER A 91 17.40 4.53 6.38
CA SER A 91 16.90 3.32 7.06
C SER A 91 15.38 3.13 6.92
N TRP A 92 14.63 4.23 6.82
CA TRP A 92 13.18 4.21 6.59
C TRP A 92 12.77 3.54 5.27
N LEU A 93 13.66 3.48 4.27
CA LEU A 93 13.41 2.80 3.01
C LEU A 93 13.15 1.31 3.20
N ALA A 94 13.72 0.66 4.23
CA ALA A 94 13.48 -0.76 4.50
C ALA A 94 12.00 -1.10 4.70
N LYS A 95 11.19 -0.15 5.18
CA LYS A 95 9.73 -0.31 5.33
C LYS A 95 8.95 -0.11 4.03
N ILE A 96 9.52 0.57 3.03
CA ILE A 96 8.85 0.84 1.75
C ILE A 96 9.04 -0.35 0.80
N ARG A 97 7.94 -1.00 0.42
CA ARG A 97 7.94 -2.24 -0.37
C ARG A 97 7.22 -2.01 -1.71
N PRO A 98 7.85 -2.36 -2.84
CA PRO A 98 7.14 -2.42 -4.12
C PRO A 98 5.95 -3.39 -4.06
N TRP A 99 4.82 -2.96 -4.62
CA TRP A 99 3.65 -3.80 -4.80
C TRP A 99 2.87 -3.42 -6.06
N TRP A 100 2.05 -4.35 -6.54
CA TRP A 100 1.20 -4.16 -7.70
C TRP A 100 0.18 -3.03 -7.51
N GLY A 101 -0.05 -2.22 -8.55
CA GLY A 101 -0.87 -1.03 -8.44
C GLY A 101 -0.15 0.02 -7.58
N HIS A 102 -0.85 0.58 -6.58
CA HIS A 102 -0.30 1.62 -5.68
C HIS A 102 0.32 2.77 -6.47
N ASP A 103 -0.32 3.10 -7.60
CA ASP A 103 0.25 3.98 -8.59
C ASP A 103 -0.03 5.46 -8.23
N TYR A 104 -1.00 5.72 -7.36
CA TYR A 104 -1.46 7.06 -6.94
C TYR A 104 -1.70 7.16 -5.42
N HIS A 105 -1.48 6.08 -4.68
CA HIS A 105 -1.61 6.00 -3.23
C HIS A 105 -0.51 5.11 -2.65
N PHE A 106 -0.29 5.24 -1.35
CA PHE A 106 0.51 4.29 -0.59
C PHE A 106 -0.33 3.62 0.48
N HIS A 107 -0.02 2.36 0.75
CA HIS A 107 -0.73 1.55 1.73
C HIS A 107 0.13 1.39 2.96
N ILE A 108 -0.33 1.90 4.09
CA ILE A 108 0.32 1.74 5.39
C ILE A 108 -0.20 0.46 6.03
N ARG A 109 0.71 -0.33 6.60
CA ARG A 109 0.42 -1.39 7.55
C ARG A 109 1.05 -1.09 8.89
N MET A 110 0.23 -1.11 9.94
CA MET A 110 0.65 -0.93 11.33
C MET A 110 1.07 -2.27 11.95
N ARG A 111 1.90 -2.21 13.00
CA ARG A 111 2.15 -3.34 13.90
C ARG A 111 0.89 -3.64 14.71
N CYS A 112 0.76 -4.90 15.16
CA CYS A 112 -0.22 -5.24 16.17
C CYS A 112 -0.02 -4.38 17.43
N PRO A 113 -1.10 -3.79 17.99
CA PRO A 113 -1.02 -3.02 19.23
C PRO A 113 -0.48 -3.86 20.39
N ALA A 114 0.26 -3.21 21.30
CA ALA A 114 0.72 -3.87 22.52
C ALA A 114 -0.46 -4.41 23.35
N GLY A 115 -0.36 -5.67 23.80
CA GLY A 115 -1.41 -6.34 24.56
C GLY A 115 -2.53 -6.96 23.72
N ALA A 116 -2.57 -6.75 22.40
CA ALA A 116 -3.54 -7.41 21.51
C ALA A 116 -3.13 -8.86 21.22
N THR A 117 -3.45 -9.79 22.13
CA THR A 117 -3.00 -11.19 22.07
C THR A 117 -3.57 -11.99 20.90
N GLU A 118 -4.70 -11.55 20.34
CA GLU A 118 -5.34 -12.19 19.18
C GLU A 118 -4.93 -11.55 17.84
N CYS A 119 -4.06 -10.54 17.86
CA CYS A 119 -3.57 -9.91 16.64
C CYS A 119 -2.34 -10.65 16.11
N GLU A 120 -2.47 -11.24 14.92
CA GLU A 120 -1.37 -11.89 14.22
C GLU A 120 -0.67 -10.90 13.29
N GLY A 121 0.55 -10.49 13.67
CA GLY A 121 1.40 -9.65 12.85
C GLY A 121 2.06 -10.41 11.71
N GLN A 122 2.63 -9.68 10.76
CA GLN A 122 3.47 -10.28 9.72
C GLN A 122 4.92 -10.43 10.22
N PRO A 123 5.72 -11.37 9.65
CA PRO A 123 7.15 -11.49 9.95
C PRO A 123 7.89 -10.15 9.80
N SER A 124 8.98 -9.94 10.54
CA SER A 124 9.80 -8.73 10.37
C SER A 124 10.33 -8.60 8.93
N GLN A 125 10.60 -7.37 8.49
CA GLN A 125 11.25 -7.12 7.21
C GLN A 125 12.76 -7.18 7.36
N SER A 126 13.43 -7.44 6.24
CA SER A 126 14.87 -7.17 6.13
C SER A 126 15.11 -5.70 6.44
N GLU A 127 16.25 -5.41 7.07
CA GLU A 127 16.72 -4.05 7.29
C GLU A 127 17.33 -3.43 6.02
N ASP A 128 17.44 -4.21 4.95
CA ASP A 128 17.88 -3.73 3.64
C ASP A 128 16.89 -2.71 3.04
N GLU A 129 17.42 -1.61 2.51
CA GLU A 129 16.64 -0.55 1.86
C GLU A 129 15.88 -1.03 0.61
N GLY A 130 16.33 -2.11 -0.03
CA GLY A 130 15.76 -2.67 -1.26
C GLY A 130 15.91 -1.72 -2.45
N CYS A 131 17.10 -1.14 -2.61
CA CYS A 131 17.41 -0.12 -3.60
C CYS A 131 18.46 -0.55 -4.64
N ASN A 132 18.94 -1.79 -4.59
CA ASN A 132 19.89 -2.30 -5.58
C ASN A 132 19.19 -2.57 -6.91
N PRO A 133 19.90 -2.51 -8.06
CA PRO A 133 19.31 -2.85 -9.36
C PRO A 133 18.62 -4.22 -9.39
N SER A 134 19.16 -5.20 -8.65
CA SER A 134 18.58 -6.54 -8.52
C SER A 134 17.20 -6.55 -7.84
N ASP A 135 16.95 -5.63 -6.90
CA ASP A 135 15.67 -5.55 -6.18
C ASP A 135 14.52 -5.11 -7.09
N PHE A 136 14.87 -4.41 -8.17
CA PHE A 136 13.94 -3.89 -9.17
C PHE A 136 13.82 -4.75 -10.43
N ALA A 137 14.75 -5.68 -10.65
CA ALA A 137 14.84 -6.46 -11.90
C ALA A 137 13.54 -7.21 -12.21
N PHE A 138 12.91 -7.83 -11.20
CA PHE A 138 11.61 -8.47 -11.36
C PHE A 138 10.53 -7.44 -11.74
N TRP A 139 10.43 -6.34 -11.00
CA TRP A 139 9.37 -5.34 -11.14
C TRP A 139 9.37 -4.59 -12.47
N PHE A 140 10.53 -4.46 -13.12
CA PHE A 140 10.65 -3.84 -14.44
C PHE A 140 10.94 -4.85 -15.56
N SER A 141 10.72 -6.14 -15.31
CA SER A 141 10.77 -7.15 -16.36
C SER A 141 9.59 -7.02 -17.32
N ASP A 142 9.77 -7.41 -18.58
CA ASP A 142 8.71 -7.38 -19.59
C ASP A 142 7.47 -8.19 -19.16
N ALA A 143 7.69 -9.34 -18.51
CA ALA A 143 6.61 -10.18 -18.00
C ALA A 143 5.72 -9.47 -16.95
N VAL A 144 6.28 -8.52 -16.21
CA VAL A 144 5.59 -7.73 -15.19
C VAL A 144 4.94 -6.48 -15.77
N LEU A 145 5.62 -5.80 -16.69
CA LEU A 145 5.13 -4.57 -17.33
C LEU A 145 4.06 -4.85 -18.39
N HIS A 146 4.23 -5.94 -19.13
CA HIS A 146 3.36 -6.37 -20.22
C HIS A 146 2.89 -7.82 -20.00
N PRO A 147 2.09 -8.06 -18.93
CA PRO A 147 1.62 -9.40 -18.62
C PRO A 147 0.77 -9.92 -19.78
N LYS A 148 1.21 -11.04 -20.38
CA LYS A 148 0.44 -11.71 -21.43
C LYS A 148 -0.84 -12.27 -20.82
N PRO A 149 -2.01 -12.08 -21.46
CA PRO A 149 -3.24 -12.71 -21.01
C PRO A 149 -3.02 -14.23 -20.91
N PRO A 150 -3.47 -14.88 -19.82
CA PRO A 150 -3.33 -16.31 -19.68
C PRO A 150 -4.15 -17.01 -20.78
N LEU A 151 -3.56 -18.03 -21.41
CA LEU A 151 -4.22 -18.82 -22.48
C LEU A 151 -5.52 -19.48 -21.99
N ILE A 152 -5.57 -19.81 -20.70
CA ILE A 152 -6.75 -20.32 -20.01
C ILE A 152 -7.02 -19.38 -18.85
N PRO A 153 -8.23 -18.77 -18.75
CA PRO A 153 -8.57 -17.94 -17.61
C PRO A 153 -8.34 -18.69 -16.29
N PRO A 154 -7.59 -18.13 -15.34
CA PRO A 154 -7.38 -18.78 -14.06
C PRO A 154 -8.72 -18.95 -13.36
N LYS A 155 -8.92 -20.10 -12.72
CA LYS A 155 -10.10 -20.30 -11.87
C LYS A 155 -10.11 -19.18 -10.81
N PRO A 156 -11.27 -18.53 -10.57
CA PRO A 156 -11.37 -17.53 -9.52
C PRO A 156 -10.88 -18.12 -8.20
N LYS A 157 -10.09 -17.34 -7.43
CA LYS A 157 -9.78 -17.75 -6.07
C LYS A 157 -11.10 -17.86 -5.30
N PRO A 158 -11.36 -18.99 -4.61
CA PRO A 158 -12.57 -19.11 -3.82
C PRO A 158 -12.58 -17.99 -2.78
N PRO A 159 -13.75 -17.36 -2.53
CA PRO A 159 -13.86 -16.35 -1.50
C PRO A 159 -13.57 -16.97 -0.12
N MET A 160 -13.14 -16.13 0.82
CA MET A 160 -13.05 -16.54 2.22
C MET A 160 -14.44 -16.99 2.69
N THR A 161 -14.52 -18.18 3.27
CA THR A 161 -15.76 -18.71 3.84
C THR A 161 -15.91 -18.26 5.29
N LEU A 162 -17.14 -18.21 5.80
CA LEU A 162 -17.37 -17.88 7.21
C LEU A 162 -16.65 -18.85 8.17
N ALA A 163 -16.45 -20.10 7.75
CA ALA A 163 -15.72 -21.10 8.51
C ALA A 163 -14.24 -20.73 8.73
N GLN A 164 -13.64 -20.01 7.78
CA GLN A 164 -12.24 -19.58 7.81
C GLN A 164 -11.99 -18.32 8.64
N MET A 165 -13.04 -17.66 9.16
CA MET A 165 -12.88 -16.49 10.02
C MET A 165 -12.34 -16.86 11.41
N PRO A 166 -11.56 -15.95 12.05
CA PRO A 166 -11.18 -16.07 13.45
C PRO A 166 -12.40 -16.23 14.36
N ALA A 167 -12.24 -16.95 15.48
CA ALA A 167 -13.32 -17.26 16.41
C ALA A 167 -13.97 -15.98 16.99
N ALA A 168 -13.16 -14.99 17.37
CA ALA A 168 -13.65 -13.70 17.85
C ALA A 168 -14.53 -12.96 16.81
N CYS A 169 -14.16 -13.02 15.53
CA CYS A 169 -14.98 -12.42 14.45
C CYS A 169 -16.34 -13.12 14.29
N LYS A 170 -16.39 -14.44 14.48
CA LYS A 170 -17.66 -15.20 14.47
C LYS A 170 -18.58 -14.79 15.63
N ALA A 171 -18.02 -14.44 16.79
CA ALA A 171 -18.81 -13.95 17.92
C ALA A 171 -19.48 -12.61 17.59
N VAL A 172 -18.77 -11.68 16.93
CA VAL A 172 -19.34 -10.41 16.46
C VAL A 172 -20.43 -10.65 15.42
N LEU A 173 -20.20 -11.53 14.45
CA LEU A 173 -21.20 -11.85 13.42
C LEU A 173 -22.51 -12.40 14.02
N ASN A 174 -22.39 -13.21 15.09
CA ASN A 174 -23.54 -13.82 15.76
C ASN A 174 -24.08 -12.98 16.93
N ALA A 175 -23.50 -11.81 17.18
CA ALA A 175 -23.98 -10.94 18.24
C ALA A 175 -25.40 -10.48 17.90
N PRO A 176 -26.34 -10.47 18.86
CA PRO A 176 -27.66 -9.92 18.61
C PRO A 176 -27.50 -8.45 18.19
N ASP A 177 -28.32 -8.01 17.22
CA ASP A 177 -28.41 -6.60 16.89
C ASP A 177 -28.60 -5.82 18.19
N ALA A 178 -27.71 -4.87 18.48
CA ALA A 178 -27.95 -3.89 19.51
C ALA A 178 -29.14 -3.05 19.03
N LYS A 179 -30.36 -3.52 19.32
CA LYS A 179 -31.56 -2.71 19.14
C LYS A 179 -31.36 -1.45 20.00
N PRO A 180 -31.43 -0.25 19.41
CA PRO A 180 -31.41 0.99 20.19
C PRO A 180 -32.61 1.05 21.15
#